data_AF-A0A4R7JXA5-F1
#
_entry.id   AF-A0A4R7JXA5-F1
#
_cell.length_a   1.000
_cell.length_b   1.000
_cell.length_c   1.000
_cell.angle_alpha   90.00
_cell.angle_beta   90.00
_cell.angle_gamma   90.00
#
_symmetry.space_group_name_H-M   'P 1'
#
loop_
_entity.id
_entity.type
_entity.pdbx_description
1 polymer ?
#
loop_
_entity_poly.entity_id
_entity_poly.type
_entity_poly.pdbx_seq_one_letter_code
_entity_poly.pdbx_strand_id
1 'polypeptide(L)'
;MISIAVSGFALNGDCAPAAAEQACNEWWWQVGDSDWRELARSLMWLAPMAWPHTSGFAIRKLAQREIDVGRAVTRALMRRDYAAAARLCRWAALVEAGGATVGLDLGKVLERLELVSGGGPQTALHTVLGRLALTAGGAR
;
A
#
# COMPACT_ATOMS: atom_id res chain seq x y z
N MET A 1 0.73 13.34 25.69
CA MET A 1 2.19 13.20 25.63
C MET A 1 2.50 11.79 25.16
N ILE A 2 2.85 11.61 23.89
CA ILE A 2 3.25 10.29 23.36
C ILE A 2 4.78 10.24 23.50
N SER A 3 5.25 9.44 24.45
CA SER A 3 6.68 9.17 24.66
C SER A 3 7.13 8.14 23.63
N ILE A 4 7.94 8.57 22.66
CA ILE A 4 8.61 7.67 21.71
C ILE A 4 9.95 7.32 22.34
N ALA A 5 10.03 6.16 22.98
CA ALA A 5 11.31 5.59 23.41
C ALA A 5 12.06 5.08 22.18
N VAL A 6 12.95 5.89 21.62
CA VAL A 6 13.96 5.45 20.65
C VAL A 6 15.07 4.77 21.44
N SER A 7 14.87 3.50 21.77
CA SER A 7 15.93 2.65 22.30
C SER A 7 16.67 2.00 21.14
N GLY A 8 17.92 2.45 20.92
CA GLY A 8 18.98 1.63 20.33
C GLY A 8 18.94 1.39 18.82
N PHE A 9 19.01 2.44 18.00
CA PHE A 9 19.48 2.29 16.61
C PHE A 9 21.01 2.29 16.61
N ALA A 10 21.62 1.11 16.80
CA ALA A 10 23.06 0.95 16.68
C ALA A 10 23.44 0.95 15.20
N LEU A 11 24.12 2.02 14.76
CA LEU A 11 24.76 2.14 13.44
C LEU A 11 26.04 1.29 13.36
N ASN A 12 25.98 0.01 13.75
CA ASN A 12 27.08 -0.94 13.52
C ASN A 12 26.65 -1.92 12.43
N GLY A 13 27.44 -1.92 11.36
CA GLY A 13 27.15 -2.48 10.04
C GLY A 13 27.04 -4.00 9.91
N ASP A 14 26.34 -4.68 10.83
CA ASP A 14 26.00 -6.10 10.73
C ASP A 14 24.54 -6.34 11.14
N CYS A 15 23.59 -5.80 10.37
CA CYS A 15 22.22 -6.32 10.42
C CYS A 15 22.19 -7.64 9.66
N ALA A 16 22.21 -8.76 10.40
CA ALA A 16 21.78 -10.04 9.84
C ALA A 16 20.40 -9.84 9.19
N PRO A 17 20.20 -10.20 7.91
CA PRO A 17 19.01 -9.82 7.16
C PRO A 17 17.72 -10.30 7.84
N ALA A 18 17.78 -11.46 8.50
CA ALA A 18 16.66 -12.03 9.24
C ALA A 18 16.23 -11.23 10.48
N ALA A 19 17.16 -10.56 11.20
CA ALA A 19 16.83 -9.78 12.40
C ALA A 19 16.23 -8.41 12.06
N ALA A 20 16.72 -7.76 10.99
CA ALA A 20 16.09 -6.56 10.42
C ALA A 20 14.71 -6.87 9.83
N GLU A 21 14.56 -8.03 9.18
CA GLU A 21 13.28 -8.55 8.71
C GLU A 21 12.32 -8.80 9.89
N GLN A 22 12.78 -9.42 10.98
CA GLN A 22 11.96 -9.65 12.20
C GLN A 22 11.53 -8.35 12.91
N ALA A 23 12.40 -7.37 13.05
CA ALA A 23 12.04 -6.07 13.64
C ALA A 23 11.09 -5.26 12.74
N CYS A 24 11.29 -5.31 11.41
CA CYS A 24 10.28 -4.81 10.46
C CYS A 24 8.95 -5.59 10.58
N ASN A 25 9.03 -6.88 10.91
CA ASN A 25 7.85 -7.70 11.17
C ASN A 25 7.21 -7.37 12.53
N GLU A 26 7.89 -6.83 13.53
CA GLU A 26 7.20 -6.49 14.79
C GLU A 26 6.48 -5.14 14.74
N TRP A 27 6.99 -4.17 13.96
CA TRP A 27 6.67 -2.76 14.25
C TRP A 27 5.52 -2.13 13.46
N TRP A 28 5.09 -2.66 12.30
CA TRP A 28 4.06 -2.00 11.48
C TRP A 28 2.98 -2.91 10.86
N TRP A 29 3.08 -4.25 10.95
CA TRP A 29 2.06 -5.19 10.45
C TRP A 29 1.24 -5.89 11.54
N GLN A 30 1.26 -5.45 12.81
CA GLN A 30 0.25 -5.87 13.83
C GLN A 30 -1.22 -5.64 13.38
N VAL A 31 -1.41 -5.13 12.17
CA VAL A 31 -2.54 -5.22 11.25
C VAL A 31 -3.22 -6.60 11.11
N GLY A 32 -2.64 -7.69 11.64
CA GLY A 32 -3.37 -8.95 11.81
C GLY A 32 -4.69 -8.78 12.59
N ASP A 33 -4.71 -7.85 13.55
CA ASP A 33 -5.87 -7.59 14.43
C ASP A 33 -6.40 -6.14 14.33
N SER A 34 -5.80 -5.28 13.49
CA SER A 34 -6.21 -3.88 13.40
C SER A 34 -7.43 -3.67 12.50
N ASP A 35 -8.30 -2.73 12.90
CA ASP A 35 -9.43 -2.27 12.11
C ASP A 35 -8.95 -1.86 10.70
N TRP A 36 -9.71 -2.23 9.68
CA TRP A 36 -9.37 -1.96 8.28
C TRP A 36 -9.13 -0.46 7.99
N ARG A 37 -9.71 0.42 8.82
CA ARG A 37 -9.49 1.87 8.76
C ARG A 37 -8.07 2.29 9.12
N GLU A 38 -7.49 1.63 10.12
CA GLU A 38 -6.10 1.90 10.53
C GLU A 38 -5.13 1.36 9.51
N LEU A 39 -5.41 0.17 8.97
CA LEU A 39 -4.67 -0.38 7.83
C LEU A 39 -4.70 0.61 6.66
N ALA A 40 -5.88 1.10 6.26
CA ALA A 40 -6.02 2.07 5.18
C ALA A 40 -5.20 3.34 5.44
N ARG A 41 -5.22 3.85 6.69
CA ARG A 41 -4.42 5.01 7.10
C ARG A 41 -2.93 4.73 6.92
N SER A 42 -2.42 3.62 7.45
CA SER A 42 -1.00 3.26 7.32
C SER A 42 -0.58 3.09 5.86
N LEU A 43 -1.40 2.47 5.03
CA LEU A 43 -1.13 2.31 3.59
C LEU A 43 -1.00 3.65 2.86
N MET A 44 -1.83 4.64 3.22
CA MET A 44 -1.73 5.98 2.63
C MET A 44 -0.38 6.66 2.97
N TRP A 45 0.11 6.51 4.20
CA TRP A 45 1.40 7.07 4.60
C TRP A 45 2.57 6.35 3.94
N LEU A 46 2.45 5.04 3.74
CA LEU A 46 3.48 4.19 3.16
C LEU A 46 3.38 4.06 1.64
N ALA A 47 2.44 4.74 0.99
CA ALA A 47 2.30 4.72 -0.46
C ALA A 47 3.58 5.07 -1.25
N PRO A 48 4.50 5.92 -0.77
CA PRO A 48 5.80 6.12 -1.42
C PRO A 48 6.68 4.87 -1.45
N MET A 49 6.58 4.01 -0.44
CA MET A 49 7.35 2.76 -0.29
C MET A 49 6.79 1.60 -1.13
N ALA A 50 5.59 1.75 -1.71
CA ALA A 50 4.88 0.72 -2.47
C ALA A 50 5.56 0.39 -3.82
N TRP A 51 6.73 -0.24 -3.76
CA TRP A 51 7.50 -0.68 -4.92
C TRP A 51 7.53 -2.21 -4.97
N PRO A 52 7.43 -2.80 -6.17
CA PRO A 52 7.28 -4.25 -6.32
C PRO A 52 8.46 -5.05 -5.75
N HIS A 53 9.68 -4.49 -5.77
CA HIS A 53 10.89 -5.17 -5.30
C HIS A 53 11.16 -4.97 -3.80
N THR A 54 10.66 -3.90 -3.17
CA THR A 54 10.89 -3.63 -1.74
C THR A 54 9.74 -4.09 -0.85
N SER A 55 8.53 -4.20 -1.40
CA SER A 55 7.30 -4.39 -0.60
C SER A 55 6.84 -5.85 -0.51
N GLY A 56 7.68 -6.83 -0.83
CA GLY A 56 7.28 -8.24 -0.97
C GLY A 56 6.55 -8.82 0.25
N PHE A 57 7.06 -8.56 1.46
CA PHE A 57 6.41 -9.01 2.70
C PHE A 57 5.04 -8.31 2.91
N ALA A 58 4.99 -7.00 2.71
CA ALA A 58 3.77 -6.21 2.87
C ALA A 58 2.68 -6.65 1.88
N ILE A 59 3.05 -6.86 0.62
CA ILE A 59 2.14 -7.37 -0.42
C ILE A 59 1.58 -8.73 -0.02
N ARG A 60 2.42 -9.66 0.47
CA ARG A 60 1.97 -10.97 0.94
C ARG A 60 0.99 -10.89 2.12
N LYS A 61 1.20 -9.97 3.05
CA LYS A 61 0.27 -9.73 4.17
C LYS A 61 -1.04 -9.07 3.71
N LEU A 62 -0.96 -8.11 2.80
CA LEU A 62 -2.13 -7.45 2.23
C LEU A 62 -2.96 -8.39 1.34
N ALA A 63 -2.32 -9.37 0.71
CA ALA A 63 -2.98 -10.45 -0.01
C ALA A 63 -3.78 -11.41 0.89
N GLN A 64 -3.62 -11.34 2.23
CA GLN A 64 -4.48 -12.03 3.20
C GLN A 64 -5.64 -11.14 3.68
N ARG A 65 -5.66 -9.87 3.26
CA ARG A 65 -6.61 -8.83 3.64
C ARG A 65 -7.09 -8.03 2.42
N GLU A 66 -7.18 -8.69 1.27
CA GLU A 66 -7.48 -8.10 -0.03
C GLU A 66 -8.84 -7.38 -0.02
N ILE A 67 -9.83 -7.93 0.68
CA ILE A 67 -11.16 -7.30 0.85
C ILE A 67 -11.05 -5.96 1.59
N ASP A 68 -10.19 -5.86 2.59
CA ASP A 68 -10.03 -4.63 3.37
C ASP A 68 -9.30 -3.54 2.57
N VAL A 69 -8.38 -3.93 1.69
CA VAL A 69 -7.78 -3.02 0.70
C VAL A 69 -8.85 -2.51 -0.27
N GLY A 70 -9.71 -3.39 -0.78
CA GLY A 70 -10.80 -3.02 -1.68
C GLY A 70 -11.82 -2.07 -1.03
N ARG A 71 -12.17 -2.34 0.23
CA ARG A 71 -13.00 -1.46 1.06
C ARG A 71 -12.36 -0.09 1.27
N ALA A 72 -11.05 -0.04 1.54
CA ALA A 72 -10.32 1.21 1.71
C ALA A 72 -10.36 2.07 0.44
N VAL A 73 -10.09 1.48 -0.72
CA VAL A 73 -10.20 2.15 -2.03
C VAL A 73 -11.62 2.66 -2.26
N THR A 74 -12.62 1.80 -2.07
CA THR A 74 -14.04 2.15 -2.26
C THR A 74 -14.43 3.32 -1.36
N ARG A 75 -14.04 3.29 -0.08
CA ARG A 75 -14.34 4.38 0.85
C ARG A 75 -13.68 5.70 0.42
N ALA A 76 -12.42 5.67 -0.01
CA ALA A 76 -11.72 6.87 -0.46
C ALA A 76 -12.41 7.49 -1.69
N LEU A 77 -12.80 6.65 -2.66
CA LEU A 77 -13.56 7.07 -3.83
C LEU A 77 -14.92 7.69 -3.46
N MET A 78 -15.67 7.03 -2.57
CA MET A 78 -16.98 7.53 -2.12
C MET A 78 -16.86 8.85 -1.35
N ARG A 79 -15.77 9.06 -0.61
CA ARG A 79 -15.45 10.34 0.06
C ARG A 79 -14.90 11.40 -0.88
N ARG A 80 -14.71 11.08 -2.17
CA ARG A 80 -14.06 11.95 -3.18
C ARG A 80 -12.64 12.36 -2.78
N ASP A 81 -11.96 11.58 -1.96
CA ASP A 81 -10.56 11.78 -1.61
C ASP A 81 -9.69 11.05 -2.66
N TYR A 82 -9.51 11.69 -3.81
CA TYR A 82 -8.83 11.09 -4.95
C TYR A 82 -7.34 10.89 -4.71
N ALA A 83 -6.71 11.70 -3.84
CA ALA A 83 -5.31 11.53 -3.46
C ALA A 83 -5.14 10.26 -2.61
N ALA A 84 -6.01 10.06 -1.61
CA ALA A 84 -6.04 8.82 -0.83
C ALA A 84 -6.35 7.61 -1.73
N ALA A 85 -7.35 7.73 -2.61
CA ALA A 85 -7.74 6.66 -3.52
C ALA A 85 -6.58 6.23 -4.42
N ALA A 86 -5.83 7.16 -5.03
CA ALA A 86 -4.69 6.84 -5.87
C ALA A 86 -3.57 6.11 -5.11
N ARG A 87 -3.26 6.56 -3.88
CA ARG A 87 -2.29 5.91 -3.00
C ARG A 87 -2.68 4.48 -2.63
N LEU A 88 -3.96 4.26 -2.33
CA LEU A 88 -4.50 2.94 -2.00
C LEU A 88 -4.59 2.03 -3.23
N CYS A 89 -4.99 2.57 -4.38
CA CYS A 89 -5.01 1.83 -5.65
C CYS A 89 -3.62 1.32 -6.04
N ARG A 90 -2.56 2.07 -5.75
CA ARG A 90 -1.18 1.60 -5.96
C ARG A 90 -0.89 0.33 -5.16
N TRP A 91 -1.29 0.28 -3.89
CA TRP A 91 -1.16 -0.94 -3.08
C TRP A 91 -2.03 -2.07 -3.59
N ALA A 92 -3.28 -1.78 -3.94
CA ALA A 92 -4.21 -2.77 -4.50
C ALA A 92 -3.65 -3.39 -5.79
N ALA A 93 -3.07 -2.59 -6.68
CA ALA A 93 -2.45 -3.05 -7.92
C ALA A 93 -1.27 -4.01 -7.67
N LEU A 94 -0.47 -3.76 -6.63
CA LEU A 94 0.62 -4.65 -6.25
C LEU A 94 0.12 -5.96 -5.63
N VAL A 95 -1.00 -5.93 -4.92
CA VAL A 95 -1.66 -7.12 -4.38
C VAL A 95 -2.22 -7.98 -5.52
N GLU A 96 -2.87 -7.37 -6.51
CA GLU A 96 -3.35 -8.07 -7.71
C GLU A 96 -2.20 -8.61 -8.57
N ALA A 97 -1.11 -7.86 -8.71
CA ALA A 97 0.11 -8.35 -9.35
C ALA A 97 0.75 -9.52 -8.60
N GLY A 98 0.46 -9.68 -7.31
CA GLY A 98 0.85 -10.83 -6.49
C GLY A 98 -0.12 -12.02 -6.56
N GLY A 99 -1.21 -11.91 -7.32
CA GLY A 99 -2.18 -12.99 -7.57
C GLY A 99 -3.44 -12.96 -6.68
N ALA A 100 -3.60 -11.98 -5.78
CA ALA A 100 -4.80 -11.86 -4.95
C ALA A 100 -5.78 -10.83 -5.52
N THR A 101 -7.08 -11.14 -5.57
CA THR A 101 -8.09 -10.27 -6.18
C THR A 101 -8.72 -9.33 -5.15
N VAL A 102 -8.69 -8.02 -5.40
CA VAL A 102 -9.18 -7.01 -4.44
C VAL A 102 -10.71 -6.80 -4.53
N GLY A 103 -11.38 -7.47 -5.47
CA GLY A 103 -12.83 -7.40 -5.66
C GLY A 103 -13.30 -6.11 -6.31
N LEU A 104 -12.39 -5.33 -6.91
CA LEU A 104 -12.68 -4.14 -7.71
C LEU A 104 -11.96 -4.27 -9.05
N ASP A 105 -12.58 -3.76 -10.12
CA ASP A 105 -11.88 -3.53 -11.39
C ASP A 105 -10.93 -2.34 -11.23
N LEU A 106 -9.68 -2.61 -10.83
CA LEU A 106 -8.66 -1.58 -10.62
C LEU A 106 -8.33 -0.83 -11.93
N GLY A 107 -8.48 -1.46 -13.09
CA GLY A 107 -8.30 -0.80 -14.38
C GLY A 107 -9.28 0.34 -14.59
N LYS A 108 -10.57 0.10 -14.31
CA LYS A 108 -11.64 1.12 -14.37
C LYS A 108 -11.49 2.19 -13.28
N VAL A 109 -11.05 1.80 -12.09
CA VAL A 109 -10.78 2.77 -11.02
C VAL A 109 -9.65 3.71 -11.39
N LEU A 110 -8.55 3.20 -11.94
CA LEU A 110 -7.42 4.01 -12.37
C LEU A 110 -7.78 4.92 -13.56
N GLU A 111 -8.55 4.41 -14.53
CA GLU A 111 -9.11 5.23 -15.63
C GLU A 111 -9.95 6.40 -15.07
N ARG A 112 -10.81 6.13 -14.09
CA ARG A 112 -11.57 7.20 -13.42
C ARG A 112 -10.66 8.17 -12.67
N LEU A 113 -9.64 7.68 -11.98
CA LEU A 113 -8.70 8.55 -11.26
C LEU A 113 -7.92 9.43 -12.23
N GLU A 114 -7.53 8.97 -13.42
CA GLU A 114 -6.89 9.79 -14.45
C GLU A 114 -7.81 10.93 -14.91
N LEU A 115 -9.08 10.63 -15.18
CA LEU A 115 -10.08 11.64 -15.57
C LEU A 115 -10.31 12.71 -14.48
N VAL A 116 -10.20 12.33 -13.21
CA VAL A 116 -10.43 13.23 -12.07
C VAL A 116 -9.10 13.80 -11.51
N SER A 117 -7.94 13.32 -11.98
CA SER A 117 -6.61 13.68 -11.47
C SER A 117 -6.16 15.11 -11.77
N GLY A 118 -6.97 15.89 -12.49
CA GLY A 118 -6.75 17.33 -12.73
C GLY A 118 -6.55 18.17 -11.45
N GLY A 119 -6.68 17.59 -10.26
CA GLY A 119 -6.44 18.22 -8.96
C GLY A 119 -5.02 18.13 -8.36
N GLY A 120 -4.05 17.39 -8.93
CA GLY A 120 -2.66 17.50 -8.43
C GLY A 120 -1.63 16.46 -8.90
N PRO A 121 -0.34 16.83 -8.98
CA PRO A 121 0.74 16.00 -9.53
C PRO A 121 0.97 14.70 -8.75
N GLN A 122 0.74 14.71 -7.43
CA GLN A 122 0.93 13.52 -6.61
C GLN A 122 -0.15 12.45 -6.88
N THR A 123 -1.39 12.87 -7.12
CA THR A 123 -2.48 11.96 -7.51
C THR A 123 -2.16 11.32 -8.85
N ALA A 124 -1.76 12.12 -9.84
CA ALA A 124 -1.36 11.63 -11.16
C ALA A 124 -0.21 10.61 -11.07
N LEU A 125 0.84 10.91 -10.29
CA LEU A 125 1.96 10.00 -10.08
C LEU A 125 1.52 8.65 -9.51
N HIS A 126 0.73 8.65 -8.43
CA HIS A 126 0.28 7.40 -7.82
C HIS A 126 -0.63 6.58 -8.74
N THR A 127 -1.46 7.24 -9.55
CA THR A 127 -2.30 6.58 -10.56
C THR A 127 -1.46 5.92 -11.64
N VAL A 128 -0.46 6.61 -12.19
CA VAL A 128 0.48 6.04 -13.18
C VAL A 128 1.23 4.85 -12.60
N LEU A 129 1.73 4.96 -11.36
CA LEU A 129 2.44 3.87 -10.69
C LEU A 129 1.52 2.66 -10.44
N GLY A 130 0.24 2.88 -10.11
CA GLY A 130 -0.75 1.81 -10.01
C GLY A 130 -0.98 1.09 -11.34
N ARG A 131 -1.08 1.83 -12.45
CA ARG A 131 -1.23 1.26 -13.79
C ARG A 131 0.00 0.45 -14.21
N LEU A 132 1.19 0.95 -13.92
CA LEU A 132 2.45 0.22 -14.16
C LEU A 132 2.52 -1.07 -13.33
N ALA A 133 2.05 -1.06 -12.07
CA ALA A 133 2.03 -2.25 -11.24
C ALA A 133 1.08 -3.33 -11.79
N LEU A 134 -0.12 -2.96 -12.23
CA LEU A 134 -1.07 -3.92 -12.83
C LEU A 134 -0.52 -4.56 -14.11
N THR A 135 0.08 -3.75 -14.98
CA THR A 135 0.64 -4.24 -16.26
C THR A 135 1.86 -5.15 -16.03
N ALA A 136 2.72 -4.83 -15.05
CA ALA A 136 3.86 -5.66 -14.68
C ALA A 136 3.45 -7.00 -14.02
N GLY A 137 2.29 -7.04 -13.35
CA GLY A 137 1.73 -8.26 -12.77
C GLY A 137 1.17 -9.23 -13.81
N GLY A 138 0.59 -8.72 -14.90
CA GLY A 138 0.01 -9.54 -15.98
C GLY A 138 1.03 -10.14 -16.96
N ALA A 139 2.31 -9.80 -16.85
CA ALA A 139 3.38 -10.26 -17.74
C ALA A 139 4.13 -11.51 -17.22
N ARG A 140 3.62 -12.19 -16.19
CA ARG A 140 4.21 -13.38 -15.59
C ARG A 140 3.29 -14.60 -15.67
#